data_AF-A0AAN5BXG4-F1
#
_entry.id   AF-A0AAN5BXG4-F1
#
_cell.length_a   1.000
_cell.length_b   1.000
_cell.length_c   1.000
_cell.angle_alpha   90.00
_cell.angle_beta   90.00
_cell.angle_gamma   90.00
#
_symmetry.space_group_name_H-M   'P 1'
#
loop_
_entity.id
_entity.type
_entity.pdbx_description
1 polymer ?
#
loop_
_entity_poly.entity_id
_entity_poly.type
_entity_poly.pdbx_seq_one_letter_code
_entity_poly.pdbx_strand_id
1 'polypeptide(L)'
;MSVEEKLKAQFPDTVYTALAPPDRHPGFNYKGFHPGRVTRLPRGHVKEPGYQAFPVDVTWEEDQAIPMRDGIKLYADIFRPADESERVPAIVPWSPYGKVGTSTLNYDNMGPWRIGIPYQNLSGYETFEVSIARPLPSQLITIADCAKGPNPAEWCSRGYAVIDVDARGSGHSEGNLMCWGEQAGLTCSNDGECFD
;
A
#
# COMPACT_ATOMS: atom_id res chain seq x y z
N MET A 1 18.85 28.16 27.96
CA MET A 1 19.36 27.38 26.82
C MET A 1 18.28 26.42 26.32
N SER A 2 17.95 26.47 25.04
CA SER A 2 17.08 25.53 24.33
C SER A 2 17.69 24.12 24.27
N VAL A 3 16.89 23.11 23.90
CA VAL A 3 17.39 21.73 23.70
C VAL A 3 18.47 21.70 22.62
N GLU A 4 18.27 22.46 21.54
CA GLU A 4 19.23 22.57 20.45
C GLU A 4 20.56 23.19 20.89
N GLU A 5 20.51 24.27 21.68
CA GLU A 5 21.71 24.92 22.22
C GLU A 5 22.50 24.00 23.16
N LYS A 6 21.80 23.19 23.97
CA LYS A 6 22.44 22.18 24.83
C LYS A 6 23.13 21.09 24.01
N LEU A 7 22.46 20.58 22.96
CA LEU A 7 23.02 19.55 22.09
C LEU A 7 24.25 20.07 21.33
N LYS A 8 24.16 21.27 20.74
CA LYS A 8 25.28 21.90 20.03
C LYS A 8 26.49 22.17 20.92
N ALA A 9 26.26 22.56 22.18
CA ALA A 9 27.34 22.73 23.15
C ALA A 9 27.97 21.40 23.58
N GLN A 10 27.17 20.33 23.68
CA GLN A 10 27.63 19.00 24.07
C GLN A 10 28.38 18.27 22.95
N PHE A 11 27.98 18.48 21.68
CA PHE A 11 28.56 17.82 20.51
C PHE A 11 28.98 18.85 19.45
N PRO A 12 30.06 19.63 19.68
CA PRO A 12 30.45 20.73 18.81
C PRO A 12 30.89 20.29 17.41
N ASP A 13 31.36 19.05 17.26
CA ASP A 13 31.81 18.49 15.98
C ASP A 13 30.66 17.92 15.13
N THR A 14 29.42 17.95 15.63
CA THR A 14 28.25 17.42 14.91
C THR A 14 27.66 18.49 13.99
N VAL A 15 27.45 18.13 12.73
CA VAL A 15 26.76 18.99 11.76
C VAL A 15 25.26 18.89 12.01
N TYR A 16 24.65 19.99 12.47
CA TYR A 16 23.20 20.11 12.63
C TYR A 16 22.60 20.74 11.39
N THR A 17 21.85 19.96 10.62
CA THR A 17 21.07 20.46 9.49
C THR A 17 19.60 20.27 9.80
N ALA A 18 18.79 21.32 9.60
CA ALA A 18 17.35 21.19 9.72
C ALA A 18 16.85 20.20 8.66
N LEU A 19 16.05 19.21 9.08
CA LEU A 19 15.38 18.34 8.14
C LEU A 19 14.52 19.18 7.20
N ALA A 20 14.62 18.91 5.90
CA ALA A 20 13.73 19.54 4.95
C ALA A 20 12.27 19.18 5.32
N PRO A 21 11.35 20.15 5.28
CA PRO A 21 9.92 19.85 5.35
C PRO A 21 9.55 18.74 4.37
N PRO A 22 8.68 17.78 4.74
CA PRO A 22 8.36 16.62 3.91
C PRO A 22 7.92 16.99 2.50
N ASP A 23 7.10 18.03 2.34
CA ASP A 23 6.60 18.54 1.06
C ASP A 23 7.70 19.04 0.10
N ARG A 24 8.91 19.28 0.62
CA ARG A 24 10.08 19.68 -0.18
C ARG A 24 11.00 18.51 -0.51
N HIS A 25 10.74 17.32 0.02
CA HIS A 25 11.55 16.14 -0.25
C HIS A 25 11.15 15.53 -1.62
N PRO A 26 12.11 15.22 -2.51
CA PRO A 26 11.80 14.71 -3.86
C PRO A 26 11.04 13.37 -3.86
N GLY A 27 11.18 12.58 -2.80
CA GLY A 27 10.44 11.33 -2.60
C GLY A 27 9.07 11.48 -1.95
N PHE A 28 8.62 12.70 -1.66
CA PHE A 28 7.31 12.94 -1.04
C PHE A 28 6.18 12.76 -2.05
N ASN A 29 5.37 11.73 -1.85
CA ASN A 29 4.30 11.32 -2.75
C ASN A 29 2.91 11.33 -2.09
N TYR A 30 2.81 11.64 -0.80
CA TYR A 30 1.54 11.65 -0.07
C TYR A 30 0.54 12.65 -0.66
N LYS A 31 -0.65 12.17 -1.02
CA LYS A 31 -1.69 12.96 -1.69
C LYS A 31 -2.86 13.38 -0.79
N GLY A 32 -2.75 13.16 0.52
CA GLY A 32 -3.83 13.45 1.47
C GLY A 32 -4.67 12.23 1.83
N PHE A 33 -5.62 12.44 2.72
CA PHE A 33 -6.58 11.45 3.21
C PHE A 33 -7.94 11.73 2.59
N HIS A 34 -8.52 10.75 1.89
CA HIS A 34 -9.70 10.88 1.03
C HIS A 34 -10.80 9.87 1.41
N PRO A 35 -11.30 9.88 2.66
CA PRO A 35 -12.26 8.88 3.13
C PRO A 35 -13.54 8.90 2.30
N GLY A 36 -13.91 7.73 1.76
CA GLY A 36 -15.15 7.59 0.98
C GLY A 36 -15.04 8.05 -0.47
N ARG A 37 -13.85 8.47 -0.93
CA ARG A 37 -13.67 8.88 -2.34
C ARG A 37 -13.74 7.66 -3.25
N VAL A 38 -14.52 7.78 -4.32
CA VAL A 38 -14.66 6.73 -5.34
C VAL A 38 -14.22 7.28 -6.69
N THR A 39 -13.28 6.58 -7.32
CA THR A 39 -12.71 6.93 -8.62
C THR A 39 -12.90 5.75 -9.57
N ARG A 40 -13.44 6.00 -10.78
CA ARG A 40 -13.52 5.00 -11.83
C ARG A 40 -12.26 5.03 -12.70
N LEU A 41 -11.57 3.90 -12.78
CA LEU A 41 -10.40 3.67 -13.62
C LEU A 41 -10.86 2.90 -14.87
N PRO A 42 -11.04 3.57 -16.02
CA PRO A 42 -11.50 2.89 -17.23
C PRO A 42 -10.46 1.91 -17.77
N ARG A 43 -10.90 0.93 -18.56
CA ARG A 43 -9.99 0.11 -19.37
C ARG A 43 -9.03 1.00 -20.15
N GLY A 44 -7.74 0.67 -20.10
CA GLY A 44 -6.66 1.44 -20.72
C GLY A 44 -6.09 2.54 -19.81
N HIS A 45 -6.65 2.77 -18.62
CA HIS A 45 -6.08 3.67 -17.63
C HIS A 45 -4.67 3.24 -17.26
N VAL A 46 -3.75 4.21 -17.19
CA VAL A 46 -2.37 4.03 -16.75
C VAL A 46 -2.08 5.09 -15.69
N LYS A 47 -1.50 4.70 -14.55
CA LYS A 47 -1.17 5.65 -13.48
C LYS A 47 -0.17 6.71 -13.95
N GLU A 48 0.93 6.25 -14.54
CA GLU A 48 2.03 7.06 -15.05
C GLU A 48 2.64 6.42 -16.31
N PRO A 49 3.20 7.22 -17.25
CA PRO A 49 3.78 6.67 -18.48
C PRO A 49 4.77 5.53 -18.21
N GLY A 50 4.55 4.38 -18.86
CA GLY A 50 5.39 3.19 -18.74
C GLY A 50 4.85 2.10 -17.81
N TYR A 51 3.91 2.42 -16.92
CA TYR A 51 3.20 1.43 -16.10
C TYR A 51 2.21 0.59 -16.93
N GLN A 52 1.81 -0.54 -16.39
CA GLN A 52 0.76 -1.40 -16.94
C GLN A 52 -0.58 -0.66 -17.00
N ALA A 53 -1.29 -0.80 -18.12
CA ALA A 53 -2.67 -0.33 -18.25
C ALA A 53 -3.67 -1.30 -17.61
N PHE A 54 -4.75 -0.77 -17.06
CA PHE A 54 -5.87 -1.58 -16.59
C PHE A 54 -6.57 -2.28 -17.76
N PRO A 55 -6.68 -3.62 -17.78
CA PRO A 55 -7.31 -4.36 -18.87
C PRO A 55 -8.85 -4.35 -18.81
N VAL A 56 -9.43 -3.95 -17.69
CA VAL A 56 -10.88 -3.85 -17.46
C VAL A 56 -11.20 -2.55 -16.73
N ASP A 57 -12.47 -2.15 -16.71
CA ASP A 57 -12.92 -1.05 -15.86
C ASP A 57 -12.84 -1.47 -14.39
N VAL A 58 -12.26 -0.61 -13.55
CA VAL A 58 -12.09 -0.83 -12.12
C VAL A 58 -12.66 0.36 -11.35
N THR A 59 -13.36 0.07 -10.25
CA THR A 59 -13.71 1.06 -9.24
C THR A 59 -12.65 1.04 -8.15
N TRP A 60 -12.08 2.20 -7.86
CA TRP A 60 -11.14 2.42 -6.77
C TRP A 60 -11.82 3.27 -5.69
N GLU A 61 -11.96 2.72 -4.49
CA GLU A 61 -12.53 3.37 -3.32
C GLU A 61 -11.39 3.63 -2.33
N GLU A 62 -11.12 4.90 -2.03
CA GLU A 62 -10.02 5.33 -1.18
C GLU A 62 -10.45 5.43 0.28
N ASP A 63 -9.53 5.08 1.19
CA ASP A 63 -9.64 5.35 2.62
C ASP A 63 -10.97 4.87 3.24
N GLN A 64 -11.41 3.68 2.87
CA GLN A 64 -12.61 3.06 3.40
C GLN A 64 -12.38 2.62 4.84
N ALA A 65 -13.23 3.11 5.75
CA ALA A 65 -13.13 2.80 7.16
C ALA A 65 -13.63 1.37 7.44
N ILE A 66 -12.77 0.58 8.08
CA ILE A 66 -13.08 -0.77 8.57
C ILE A 66 -13.15 -0.70 10.10
N PRO A 67 -14.36 -0.69 10.70
CA PRO A 67 -14.51 -0.67 12.15
C PRO A 67 -14.08 -2.01 12.76
N MET A 68 -13.21 -1.95 13.75
CA MET A 68 -12.72 -3.11 14.49
C MET A 68 -13.52 -3.34 15.77
N ARG A 69 -13.45 -4.57 16.28
CA ARG A 69 -14.18 -5.01 17.50
C ARG A 69 -13.83 -4.19 18.75
N ASP A 70 -12.62 -3.64 18.81
CA ASP A 70 -12.14 -2.81 19.91
C ASP A 70 -12.45 -1.31 19.72
N GLY A 71 -13.29 -0.98 18.74
CA GLY A 71 -13.82 0.36 18.52
C GLY A 71 -12.95 1.27 17.66
N ILE A 72 -11.75 0.82 17.29
CA ILE A 72 -10.87 1.59 16.39
C ILE A 72 -11.28 1.42 14.93
N LYS A 73 -10.76 2.29 14.07
CA LYS A 73 -10.90 2.18 12.61
C LYS A 73 -9.56 1.91 11.95
N LEU A 74 -9.56 0.89 11.08
CA LEU A 74 -8.54 0.76 10.05
C LEU A 74 -9.04 1.44 8.77
N TYR A 75 -8.13 1.78 7.88
CA TYR A 75 -8.47 2.33 6.56
C TYR A 75 -7.88 1.47 5.45
N ALA A 76 -8.65 1.31 4.38
CA ALA A 76 -8.24 0.50 3.24
C ALA A 76 -8.60 1.14 1.90
N ASP A 77 -7.80 0.87 0.88
CA ASP A 77 -8.16 1.15 -0.51
C ASP A 77 -8.74 -0.11 -1.14
N ILE A 78 -9.90 0.01 -1.78
CA ILE A 78 -10.61 -1.11 -2.40
C ILE A 78 -10.57 -0.94 -3.91
N PHE A 79 -9.99 -1.91 -4.60
CA PHE A 79 -10.04 -2.03 -6.05
C PHE A 79 -10.94 -3.21 -6.40
N ARG A 80 -11.98 -2.97 -7.20
CA ARG A 80 -12.89 -4.04 -7.66
C ARG A 80 -13.29 -3.82 -9.11
N PRO A 81 -13.63 -4.88 -9.87
CA PRO A 81 -14.25 -4.71 -11.19
C PRO A 81 -15.44 -3.75 -11.11
N ALA A 82 -15.58 -2.88 -12.11
CA ALA A 82 -16.64 -1.86 -12.11
C ALA A 82 -18.05 -2.43 -12.35
N ASP A 83 -18.16 -3.70 -12.73
CA ASP A 83 -19.44 -4.40 -12.79
C ASP A 83 -19.91 -4.72 -11.37
N GLU A 84 -20.95 -4.03 -10.92
CA GLU A 84 -21.48 -4.12 -9.54
C GLU A 84 -22.49 -5.26 -9.37
N SER A 85 -22.76 -6.05 -10.43
CA SER A 85 -23.84 -7.03 -10.43
C SER A 85 -23.51 -8.35 -9.73
N GLU A 86 -22.22 -8.65 -9.51
CA GLU A 86 -21.77 -9.90 -8.91
C GLU A 86 -20.82 -9.68 -7.72
N ARG A 87 -20.97 -10.52 -6.68
CA ARG A 87 -19.97 -10.61 -5.60
C ARG A 87 -18.71 -11.26 -6.16
N VAL A 88 -17.57 -10.67 -5.85
CA VAL A 88 -16.25 -11.17 -6.26
C VAL A 88 -15.44 -11.62 -5.06
N PRO A 89 -14.59 -12.66 -5.20
CA PRO A 89 -13.62 -13.00 -4.17
C PRO A 89 -12.65 -11.84 -3.93
N ALA A 90 -12.20 -11.66 -2.68
CA ALA A 90 -11.30 -10.57 -2.29
C ALA A 90 -9.92 -11.08 -1.90
N ILE A 91 -8.91 -10.31 -2.26
CA ILE A 91 -7.52 -10.46 -1.84
C ILE A 91 -7.22 -9.31 -0.90
N VAL A 92 -6.84 -9.63 0.33
CA VAL A 92 -6.65 -8.61 1.38
C VAL A 92 -5.18 -8.54 1.74
N PRO A 93 -4.37 -7.75 1.00
CA PRO A 93 -3.05 -7.40 1.50
C PRO A 93 -3.18 -6.52 2.74
N TRP A 94 -2.35 -6.81 3.73
CA TRP A 94 -2.31 -6.09 4.99
C TRP A 94 -0.86 -5.78 5.31
N SER A 95 -0.52 -4.49 5.46
CA SER A 95 0.85 -4.09 5.70
C SER A 95 0.96 -2.81 6.54
N PRO A 96 2.07 -2.62 7.25
CA PRO A 96 2.37 -1.35 7.90
C PRO A 96 3.05 -0.35 6.95
N TYR A 97 3.24 -0.70 5.68
CA TYR A 97 4.08 0.03 4.75
C TYR A 97 3.33 1.08 3.93
N GLY A 98 2.04 1.26 4.18
CA GLY A 98 1.19 2.22 3.51
C GLY A 98 0.59 1.67 2.22
N LYS A 99 -0.70 1.95 2.03
CA LYS A 99 -1.44 1.78 0.78
C LYS A 99 -1.01 2.76 -0.33
N VAL A 100 -1.73 2.75 -1.45
CA VAL A 100 -1.32 3.46 -2.68
C VAL A 100 -0.97 4.92 -2.44
N GLY A 101 0.31 5.25 -2.68
CA GLY A 101 0.79 6.64 -2.64
C GLY A 101 0.81 7.28 -1.25
N THR A 102 0.67 6.49 -0.17
CA THR A 102 0.75 7.00 1.21
C THR A 102 2.12 6.85 1.85
N SER A 103 3.03 6.12 1.20
CA SER A 103 4.36 5.80 1.73
C SER A 103 5.49 6.00 0.72
N THR A 104 6.68 6.27 1.27
CA THR A 104 7.94 6.33 0.52
C THR A 104 8.48 4.93 0.18
N LEU A 105 7.97 3.89 0.84
CA LEU A 105 8.32 2.50 0.61
C LEU A 105 7.56 1.99 -0.62
N ASN A 106 8.25 1.94 -1.74
CA ASN A 106 7.74 1.41 -3.00
C ASN A 106 8.89 0.77 -3.79
N TYR A 107 8.57 0.14 -4.91
CA TYR A 107 9.57 -0.55 -5.72
C TYR A 107 10.68 0.36 -6.25
N ASP A 108 10.44 1.65 -6.48
CA ASP A 108 11.46 2.60 -6.94
C ASP A 108 12.52 2.91 -5.89
N ASN A 109 12.14 2.93 -4.62
CA ASN A 109 13.00 3.41 -3.54
C ASN A 109 13.57 2.31 -2.65
N MET A 110 12.97 1.11 -2.65
CA MET A 110 13.34 0.04 -1.71
C MET A 110 14.59 -0.76 -2.12
N GLY A 111 15.03 -0.64 -3.37
CA GLY A 111 16.25 -1.31 -3.82
C GLY A 111 16.71 -0.81 -5.18
N PRO A 112 17.98 -1.10 -5.54
CA PRO A 112 18.51 -0.71 -6.84
C PRO A 112 17.67 -1.34 -7.96
N TRP A 113 17.52 -0.62 -9.07
CA TRP A 113 16.89 -1.11 -10.31
C TRP A 113 15.46 -1.65 -10.14
N ARG A 114 14.65 -1.04 -9.25
CA ARG A 114 13.28 -1.49 -8.95
C ARG A 114 13.20 -2.96 -8.53
N ILE A 115 14.22 -3.44 -7.82
CA ILE A 115 14.39 -4.86 -7.44
C ILE A 115 14.24 -5.83 -8.62
N GLY A 116 14.53 -5.37 -9.85
CA GLY A 116 14.42 -6.14 -11.08
C GLY A 116 13.01 -6.19 -11.69
N ILE A 117 12.06 -5.36 -11.23
CA ILE A 117 10.68 -5.34 -11.72
C ILE A 117 10.51 -4.28 -12.82
N PRO A 118 10.19 -4.67 -14.07
CA PRO A 118 9.83 -3.74 -15.12
C PRO A 118 8.55 -2.97 -14.78
N TYR A 119 8.49 -1.68 -15.14
CA TYR A 119 7.29 -0.85 -14.95
C TYR A 119 6.04 -1.45 -15.58
N GLN A 120 6.20 -2.13 -16.73
CA GLN A 120 5.11 -2.72 -17.50
C GLN A 120 4.42 -3.90 -16.80
N ASN A 121 5.01 -4.41 -15.71
CA ASN A 121 4.48 -5.53 -14.95
C ASN A 121 3.67 -5.09 -13.72
N LEU A 122 3.57 -3.78 -13.48
CA LEU A 122 2.86 -3.20 -12.34
C LEU A 122 1.96 -2.05 -12.83
N SER A 123 0.79 -1.91 -12.23
CA SER A 123 -0.12 -0.79 -12.45
C SER A 123 0.29 0.48 -11.69
N GLY A 124 1.14 0.35 -10.67
CA GLY A 124 1.53 1.42 -9.76
C GLY A 124 0.56 1.63 -8.60
N TYR A 125 -0.46 0.78 -8.48
CA TYR A 125 -1.44 0.77 -7.39
C TYR A 125 -1.17 -0.37 -6.39
N GLU A 126 0.01 -0.99 -6.44
CA GLU A 126 0.40 -2.07 -5.54
C GLU A 126 1.03 -1.55 -4.26
N THR A 127 0.72 -2.23 -3.16
CA THR A 127 1.46 -2.09 -1.91
C THR A 127 2.72 -2.94 -1.89
N PHE A 128 3.76 -2.42 -1.23
CA PHE A 128 5.05 -3.07 -1.12
C PHE A 128 5.00 -4.33 -0.23
N GLU A 129 5.73 -5.39 -0.61
CA GLU A 129 5.97 -6.63 0.16
C GLU A 129 4.80 -7.57 0.48
N VAL A 130 3.63 -7.44 -0.14
CA VAL A 130 2.53 -8.42 0.07
C VAL A 130 2.51 -9.51 -1.00
N SER A 131 3.26 -10.58 -0.75
CA SER A 131 3.49 -11.66 -1.73
C SER A 131 2.24 -12.48 -2.06
N ILE A 132 1.76 -12.38 -3.30
CA ILE A 132 0.98 -13.44 -3.96
C ILE A 132 1.48 -13.68 -5.38
N ALA A 133 2.73 -14.13 -5.51
CA ALA A 133 3.26 -14.51 -6.81
C ALA A 133 2.69 -15.86 -7.27
N ARG A 134 2.09 -15.90 -8.47
CA ARG A 134 1.98 -17.15 -9.24
C ARG A 134 2.92 -17.08 -10.44
N PRO A 135 3.83 -18.06 -10.65
CA PRO A 135 4.60 -18.11 -11.88
C PRO A 135 3.70 -18.26 -13.11
N LEU A 136 4.10 -17.62 -14.21
CA LEU A 136 3.68 -18.05 -15.54
C LEU A 136 4.31 -19.43 -15.84
N PRO A 137 3.66 -20.32 -16.60
CA PRO A 137 4.13 -21.69 -16.82
C PRO A 137 5.55 -21.80 -17.43
N SER A 138 6.06 -20.73 -18.03
CA SER A 138 7.36 -20.66 -18.70
C SER A 138 8.38 -19.73 -18.04
N GLN A 139 8.08 -19.15 -16.87
CA GLN A 139 8.93 -18.15 -16.24
C GLN A 139 9.34 -18.60 -14.82
N LEU A 140 10.63 -18.57 -14.53
CA LEU A 140 11.13 -18.81 -13.17
C LEU A 140 10.52 -17.77 -12.22
N ILE A 141 10.05 -18.22 -11.05
CA ILE A 141 9.74 -17.32 -9.94
C ILE A 141 11.04 -16.59 -9.58
N THR A 142 11.05 -15.28 -9.75
CA THR A 142 12.17 -14.45 -9.32
C THR A 142 11.91 -13.93 -7.91
N ILE A 143 12.98 -13.53 -7.19
CA ILE A 143 12.84 -12.80 -5.91
C ILE A 143 11.95 -11.57 -6.09
N ALA A 144 12.02 -10.95 -7.26
CA ALA A 144 11.20 -9.81 -7.64
C ALA A 144 9.70 -10.15 -7.69
N ASP A 145 9.30 -11.38 -8.03
CA ASP A 145 7.90 -11.79 -8.00
C ASP A 145 7.42 -11.99 -6.56
N CYS A 146 8.25 -12.60 -5.70
CA CYS A 146 7.94 -12.77 -4.29
C CYS A 146 7.78 -11.45 -3.52
N ALA A 147 8.38 -10.35 -4.01
CA ALA A 147 8.33 -9.05 -3.36
C ALA A 147 7.12 -8.19 -3.76
N LYS A 148 6.30 -8.63 -4.72
CA LYS A 148 5.18 -7.86 -5.29
C LYS A 148 3.91 -7.98 -4.44
N GLY A 149 3.29 -6.84 -4.12
CA GLY A 149 1.89 -6.74 -3.72
C GLY A 149 0.93 -7.24 -4.81
N PRO A 150 -0.32 -7.56 -4.46
CA PRO A 150 -1.35 -7.88 -5.45
C PRO A 150 -1.60 -6.68 -6.37
N ASN A 151 -1.29 -6.85 -7.66
CA ASN A 151 -1.55 -5.86 -8.70
C ASN A 151 -3.05 -5.73 -9.02
N PRO A 152 -3.71 -4.59 -8.72
CA PRO A 152 -5.13 -4.43 -8.99
C PRO A 152 -5.50 -4.58 -10.47
N ALA A 153 -4.63 -4.16 -11.39
CA ALA A 153 -4.88 -4.33 -12.83
C ALA A 153 -4.91 -5.81 -13.24
N GLU A 154 -4.12 -6.67 -12.59
CA GLU A 154 -4.12 -8.11 -12.83
C GLU A 154 -5.31 -8.78 -12.14
N TRP A 155 -5.52 -8.53 -10.85
CA TRP A 155 -6.50 -9.28 -10.07
C TRP A 155 -7.94 -8.89 -10.40
N CYS A 156 -8.22 -7.61 -10.65
CA CYS A 156 -9.54 -7.20 -11.12
C CYS A 156 -9.86 -7.75 -12.51
N SER A 157 -8.87 -7.96 -13.39
CA SER A 157 -9.12 -8.61 -14.69
C SER A 157 -9.49 -10.08 -14.56
N ARG A 158 -9.17 -10.71 -13.43
CA ARG A 158 -9.51 -12.10 -13.11
C ARG A 158 -10.83 -12.21 -12.33
N GLY A 159 -11.50 -11.10 -12.08
CA GLY A 159 -12.73 -11.06 -11.30
C GLY A 159 -12.51 -11.10 -9.78
N TYR A 160 -11.36 -10.62 -9.29
CA TYR A 160 -11.09 -10.46 -7.86
C TYR A 160 -11.13 -8.99 -7.45
N ALA A 161 -11.52 -8.72 -6.20
CA ALA A 161 -11.24 -7.46 -5.53
C ALA A 161 -9.87 -7.49 -4.84
N VAL A 162 -9.19 -6.36 -4.75
CA VAL A 162 -7.99 -6.15 -3.93
C VAL A 162 -8.33 -5.10 -2.85
N ILE A 163 -8.20 -5.47 -1.59
CA ILE A 163 -8.52 -4.63 -0.42
C ILE A 163 -7.24 -4.37 0.35
N ASP A 164 -6.63 -3.22 0.07
CA ASP A 164 -5.33 -2.85 0.60
C ASP A 164 -5.43 -2.09 1.90
N VAL A 165 -5.11 -2.79 3.00
CA VAL A 165 -5.38 -2.33 4.37
C VAL A 165 -4.11 -1.80 5.02
N ASP A 166 -4.17 -0.55 5.48
CA ASP A 166 -3.16 -0.02 6.38
C ASP A 166 -3.28 -0.70 7.75
N ALA A 167 -2.20 -1.34 8.19
CA ALA A 167 -2.12 -1.96 9.49
C ALA A 167 -2.45 -0.98 10.62
N ARG A 168 -2.94 -1.51 11.75
CA ARG A 168 -3.18 -0.74 12.98
C ARG A 168 -1.98 0.14 13.33
N GLY A 169 -2.23 1.41 13.61
CA GLY A 169 -1.19 2.40 13.92
C GLY A 169 -0.28 2.78 12.74
N SER A 170 -0.63 2.40 11.50
CA SER A 170 0.02 2.85 10.27
C SER A 170 -0.91 3.73 9.43
N GLY A 171 -0.34 4.66 8.67
CA GLY A 171 -1.10 5.62 7.87
C GLY A 171 -2.10 6.40 8.74
N HIS A 172 -3.38 6.34 8.37
CA HIS A 172 -4.48 6.90 9.16
C HIS A 172 -5.20 5.87 10.03
N SER A 173 -4.81 4.58 9.96
CA SER A 173 -5.37 3.54 10.80
C SER A 173 -5.04 3.80 12.26
N GLU A 174 -6.07 3.77 13.10
CA GLU A 174 -5.97 4.08 14.52
C GLU A 174 -5.22 2.97 15.29
N GLY A 175 -4.92 3.24 16.57
CA GLY A 175 -4.26 2.29 17.47
C GLY A 175 -2.73 2.34 17.41
N ASN A 176 -2.10 1.28 17.91
CA ASN A 176 -0.64 1.18 18.01
C ASN A 176 -0.10 0.14 17.02
N LEU A 177 0.97 0.49 16.32
CA LEU A 177 1.66 -0.42 15.43
C LEU A 177 2.51 -1.41 16.25
N MET A 178 2.13 -2.68 16.19
CA MET A 178 2.88 -3.79 16.78
C MET A 178 3.37 -4.70 15.65
N CYS A 179 4.46 -4.29 14.99
CA CYS A 179 5.04 -5.03 13.87
C CYS A 179 5.41 -6.47 14.30
N TRP A 180 4.83 -7.46 13.61
CA TRP A 180 5.02 -8.90 13.85
C TRP A 180 4.65 -9.40 15.26
N GLY A 181 3.83 -8.65 16.01
CA GLY A 181 3.27 -9.09 17.29
C GLY A 181 1.96 -9.88 17.13
N GLU A 182 1.52 -10.55 18.19
CA GLU A 182 0.24 -11.30 18.23
C GLU A 182 -0.97 -10.44 17.83
N GLN A 183 -0.92 -9.14 18.12
CA GLN A 183 -1.97 -8.18 17.76
C GLN A 183 -2.18 -8.07 16.24
N ALA A 184 -1.14 -8.29 15.43
CA ALA A 184 -1.25 -8.33 13.98
C ALA A 184 -2.17 -9.48 13.54
N GLY A 185 -1.94 -10.69 14.05
CA GLY A 185 -2.77 -11.86 13.73
C GLY A 185 -4.22 -11.72 14.19
N LEU A 186 -4.43 -11.17 15.39
CA LEU A 186 -5.77 -10.91 15.94
C LEU A 186 -6.56 -9.82 15.20
N THR A 187 -5.86 -8.92 14.49
CA THR A 187 -6.47 -7.88 13.66
C THR A 187 -6.96 -8.47 12.33
N CYS A 188 -6.24 -9.45 11.77
CA CYS A 188 -6.64 -10.15 10.55
C CYS A 188 -7.84 -11.08 10.78
N SER A 189 -7.93 -11.72 11.96
CA SER A 189 -8.98 -12.68 12.30
C SER A 189 -10.22 -12.01 12.92
N ASN A 190 -10.61 -10.83 12.44
CA ASN A 190 -11.52 -9.96 13.19
C ASN A 190 -12.93 -10.55 13.41
N ASP A 191 -13.24 -11.73 12.85
CA ASP A 191 -14.34 -12.58 13.28
C ASP A 191 -13.86 -14.04 13.37
N GLY A 192 -14.49 -14.84 14.23
CA GLY A 192 -14.35 -16.31 14.24
C GLY A 192 -14.83 -16.99 12.95
N GLU A 193 -14.99 -16.22 11.88
CA GLU A 193 -15.25 -16.65 10.53
C GLU A 193 -14.10 -16.06 9.69
N CYS A 194 -13.21 -16.93 9.22
CA CYS A 194 -12.50 -16.63 7.99
C CYS A 194 -13.57 -16.23 6.98
N PHE A 195 -13.33 -15.17 6.21
CA PHE A 195 -14.19 -14.77 5.11
C PHE A 195 -14.47 -15.99 4.21
N ASP A 196 -15.61 -16.66 4.44
CA ASP A 196 -16.13 -17.78 3.66
C ASP A 196 -16.81 -17.27 2.38
#